data_AF-A0A6C0BWF2-F1
#
_entry.id   AF-A0A6C0BWF2-F1
#
_cell.length_a   1.000
_cell.length_b   1.000
_cell.length_c   1.000
_cell.angle_alpha   90.00
_cell.angle_beta   90.00
_cell.angle_gamma   90.00
#
_symmetry.space_group_name_H-M   'P 1'
#
loop_
_entity.id
_entity.type
_entity.pdbx_description
1 polymer ?
#
loop_
_entity_poly.entity_id
_entity_poly.type
_entity_poly.pdbx_seq_one_letter_code
_entity_poly.pdbx_strand_id
1 'polypeptide(L)'
;MDKSMNSYLDDSFFGINLSENKIDCKIINNNDTIIKEMKPIYLFDKKLLCGVIEYGNNTYYLDIEDKDKIINFEKKFVFNNESDIYPSFNYNNKRINYLEFLYGYKENGNVNYIFKNGNEYDLRKCNIICEHIYNEIIIKNYSVLEYIPGHYSKNGVDPYFMKNPIWKIQENGKELLLMYCEKDTVCKLCPVSYEKILDFEKNMNKGKKITWFKLLNGYIIGNNLYIHQIITECHGNGKGTSFISVDHIDRNPLNNTIENLRVATRKEQEQNSKGIAEGTKRERKTSAKPLPEGITQQIMKKYVVYYHEWLNEEKTRSREFFKVEKHPNLDKIWVGTKSNKTPILEKLQQANQFVENL
;
A
#
# COMPACT_ATOMS: atom_id res chain seq x y z
N MET A 1 -67.36 -25.90 -20.85
CA MET A 1 -68.07 -25.16 -21.92
C MET A 1 -67.01 -24.50 -22.76
N ASP A 2 -66.75 -25.14 -23.89
CA ASP A 2 -65.96 -24.63 -24.99
C ASP A 2 -66.42 -23.23 -25.42
N LYS A 3 -65.47 -22.43 -25.88
CA LYS A 3 -65.61 -21.74 -27.16
C LYS A 3 -64.23 -21.51 -27.77
N SER A 4 -64.01 -22.33 -28.80
CA SER A 4 -63.00 -22.20 -29.85
C SER A 4 -62.85 -20.78 -30.39
N MET A 5 -61.62 -20.39 -30.73
CA MET A 5 -61.39 -19.38 -31.74
C MET A 5 -60.33 -19.90 -32.72
N ASN A 6 -60.72 -19.84 -34.00
CA ASN A 6 -60.10 -20.49 -35.14
C ASN A 6 -58.76 -19.89 -35.56
N SER A 7 -58.00 -20.78 -36.21
CA SER A 7 -56.94 -20.61 -37.20
C SER A 7 -56.98 -19.35 -38.05
N TYR A 8 -55.80 -18.77 -38.31
CA TYR A 8 -55.32 -18.46 -39.66
C TYR A 8 -53.78 -18.57 -39.67
N LEU A 9 -53.29 -19.50 -40.49
CA LEU A 9 -51.95 -19.52 -41.05
C LEU A 9 -51.82 -18.34 -42.01
N ASP A 10 -50.71 -17.62 -41.97
CA ASP A 10 -50.20 -16.98 -43.18
C ASP A 10 -48.67 -17.07 -43.20
N ASP A 11 -48.21 -17.73 -44.27
CA ASP A 11 -46.82 -17.88 -44.66
C ASP A 11 -46.34 -16.56 -45.27
N SER A 12 -45.25 -16.00 -44.76
CA SER A 12 -44.29 -15.30 -45.64
C SER A 12 -43.03 -14.86 -44.91
N PHE A 13 -41.90 -15.28 -45.51
CA PHE A 13 -40.64 -14.55 -45.58
C PHE A 13 -39.92 -14.25 -44.26
N PHE A 14 -38.79 -14.92 -44.02
CA PHE A 14 -37.49 -14.27 -44.22
C PHE A 14 -36.41 -15.32 -44.42
N GLY A 15 -35.64 -15.10 -45.48
CA GLY A 15 -34.75 -16.08 -46.08
C GLY A 15 -33.53 -16.40 -45.25
N ILE A 16 -33.07 -17.63 -45.47
CA ILE A 16 -31.68 -18.04 -45.35
C ILE A 16 -30.81 -16.99 -46.06
N ASN A 17 -30.00 -16.25 -45.31
CA ASN A 17 -28.88 -15.51 -45.87
C ASN A 17 -27.59 -16.17 -45.38
N LEU A 18 -27.15 -17.14 -46.18
CA LEU A 18 -25.75 -17.50 -46.33
C LEU A 18 -25.01 -16.28 -46.90
N SER A 19 -24.46 -15.40 -46.06
CA SER A 19 -23.54 -14.37 -46.55
C SER A 19 -22.11 -14.88 -46.47
N GLU A 20 -21.74 -15.53 -47.58
CA GLU A 20 -20.43 -15.59 -48.24
C GLU A 20 -19.20 -15.12 -47.44
N ASN A 21 -18.31 -16.07 -47.18
CA ASN A 21 -16.89 -15.83 -46.98
C ASN A 21 -16.33 -15.07 -48.20
N LYS A 22 -16.09 -13.76 -48.06
CA LYS A 22 -15.28 -13.02 -49.02
C LYS A 22 -13.82 -13.48 -48.94
N ILE A 23 -13.42 -14.26 -49.94
CA ILE A 23 -12.02 -14.47 -50.29
C ILE A 23 -11.59 -13.24 -51.09
N ASP A 24 -10.91 -12.30 -50.43
CA ASP A 24 -10.20 -11.22 -51.13
C ASP A 24 -8.77 -11.69 -51.46
N CYS A 25 -8.57 -12.13 -52.70
CA CYS A 25 -7.24 -12.19 -53.30
C CYS A 25 -6.81 -10.76 -53.67
N LYS A 26 -5.83 -10.21 -52.95
CA LYS A 26 -5.12 -8.99 -53.37
C LYS A 26 -3.63 -9.27 -53.52
N ILE A 27 -3.13 -9.00 -54.73
CA ILE A 27 -1.72 -8.85 -55.05
C ILE A 27 -1.21 -7.61 -54.29
N ILE A 28 -0.17 -7.78 -53.48
CA ILE A 28 0.46 -6.68 -52.72
C ILE A 28 1.84 -6.40 -53.31
N ASN A 29 2.02 -5.18 -53.80
CA ASN A 29 3.31 -4.60 -54.15
C ASN A 29 4.09 -4.22 -52.88
N ASN A 30 5.40 -4.41 -52.94
CA ASN A 30 6.38 -4.21 -51.88
C ASN A 30 6.44 -2.77 -51.34
N ASN A 31 6.39 -2.63 -50.00
CA ASN A 31 7.30 -1.83 -49.14
C ASN A 31 6.61 -1.36 -47.84
N ASP A 32 6.20 -2.31 -47.00
CA ASP A 32 6.04 -2.10 -45.56
C ASP A 32 6.56 -3.36 -44.87
N THR A 33 7.26 -3.23 -43.75
CA THR A 33 7.81 -4.37 -43.00
C THR A 33 6.65 -5.19 -42.42
N ILE A 34 6.20 -6.20 -43.15
CA ILE A 34 5.08 -7.07 -42.78
C ILE A 34 5.55 -7.99 -41.64
N ILE A 35 5.24 -7.65 -40.39
CA ILE A 35 5.07 -8.68 -39.37
C ILE A 35 3.90 -9.52 -39.86
N LYS A 36 4.20 -10.68 -40.44
CA LYS A 36 3.21 -11.62 -40.97
C LYS A 36 2.18 -11.88 -39.88
N GLU A 37 0.92 -11.49 -40.09
CA GLU A 37 -0.16 -11.77 -39.13
C GLU A 37 -0.22 -13.29 -38.88
N MET A 38 0.41 -13.74 -37.79
CA MET A 38 0.29 -15.12 -37.34
C MET A 38 -1.08 -15.25 -36.69
N LYS A 39 -1.90 -16.18 -37.19
CA LYS A 39 -3.19 -16.48 -36.57
C LYS A 39 -2.98 -17.46 -35.42
N PRO A 40 -3.59 -17.25 -34.24
CA PRO A 40 -3.50 -18.19 -33.15
C PRO A 40 -4.20 -19.50 -33.50
N ILE A 41 -3.64 -20.62 -33.06
CA ILE A 41 -4.26 -21.94 -33.11
C ILE A 41 -4.60 -22.35 -31.68
N TYR A 42 -5.86 -22.73 -31.46
CA TYR A 42 -6.38 -23.08 -30.14
C TYR A 42 -6.48 -24.59 -29.99
N LEU A 43 -5.78 -25.13 -29.00
CA LEU A 43 -5.65 -26.57 -28.78
C LEU A 43 -5.95 -26.93 -27.32
N PHE A 44 -5.81 -28.22 -27.01
CA PHE A 44 -5.92 -28.79 -25.67
C PHE A 44 -4.81 -29.82 -25.48
N ASP A 45 -4.03 -29.68 -24.41
CA ASP A 45 -3.03 -30.67 -24.03
C ASP A 45 -3.66 -31.73 -23.11
N LYS A 46 -3.75 -32.96 -23.61
CA LYS A 46 -4.35 -34.08 -22.86
C LYS A 46 -3.52 -34.55 -21.68
N LYS A 47 -2.20 -34.34 -21.70
CA LYS A 47 -1.29 -34.80 -20.64
C LYS A 47 -1.28 -33.82 -19.48
N LEU A 48 -1.24 -32.53 -19.78
CA LEU A 48 -1.25 -31.45 -18.81
C LEU A 48 -2.66 -30.99 -18.41
N LEU A 49 -3.69 -31.50 -19.11
CA LEU A 49 -5.11 -31.16 -18.92
C LEU A 49 -5.36 -29.65 -18.97
N CYS A 50 -4.74 -28.97 -19.94
CA CYS A 50 -4.76 -27.52 -20.03
C CYS A 50 -5.05 -27.02 -21.45
N GLY A 51 -5.46 -25.76 -21.55
CA GLY A 51 -5.62 -25.06 -22.82
C GLY A 51 -4.26 -24.72 -23.43
N VAL A 52 -4.16 -24.79 -24.74
CA VAL A 52 -2.96 -24.39 -25.47
C VAL A 52 -3.32 -23.35 -26.52
N ILE A 53 -2.52 -22.29 -26.61
CA ILE A 53 -2.58 -21.29 -27.68
C ILE A 53 -1.23 -21.32 -28.38
N GLU A 54 -1.21 -21.71 -29.65
CA GLU A 54 -0.01 -21.62 -30.47
C GLU A 54 -0.06 -20.34 -31.29
N TYR A 55 1.03 -19.59 -31.27
CA TYR A 55 1.18 -18.35 -31.98
C TYR A 55 2.53 -18.38 -32.71
N GLY A 56 2.52 -18.89 -33.94
CA GLY A 56 3.76 -19.14 -34.67
C GLY A 56 4.60 -20.23 -34.02
N ASN A 57 5.79 -19.85 -33.55
CA ASN A 57 6.70 -20.77 -32.84
C ASN A 57 6.50 -20.78 -31.32
N ASN A 58 5.62 -19.91 -30.80
CA ASN A 58 5.38 -19.81 -29.36
C ASN A 58 4.16 -20.66 -28.97
N THR A 59 4.29 -21.46 -27.91
CA THR A 59 3.22 -22.32 -27.39
C THR A 59 2.91 -21.92 -25.95
N TYR A 60 1.77 -21.28 -25.74
CA TYR A 60 1.31 -20.86 -24.42
C TYR A 60 0.41 -21.90 -23.79
N TYR A 61 0.68 -22.27 -22.53
CA TYR A 61 -0.16 -23.18 -21.75
C TYR A 61 -0.99 -22.37 -20.75
N LEU A 62 -2.29 -22.63 -20.70
CA LEU A 62 -3.23 -21.88 -19.85
C LEU A 62 -4.22 -22.82 -19.18
N ASP A 63 -4.75 -22.40 -18.03
CA ASP A 63 -5.95 -23.03 -17.52
C ASP A 63 -7.08 -22.91 -18.56
N ILE A 64 -7.93 -23.93 -18.67
CA ILE A 64 -8.96 -24.01 -19.72
C ILE A 64 -9.84 -22.75 -19.72
N GLU A 65 -10.29 -22.33 -18.54
CA GLU A 65 -11.10 -21.12 -18.36
C GLU A 65 -10.41 -19.85 -18.84
N ASP A 66 -9.10 -19.76 -18.66
CA ASP A 66 -8.31 -18.58 -19.03
C ASP A 66 -8.06 -18.54 -20.53
N LYS A 67 -7.85 -19.69 -21.18
CA LYS A 67 -7.89 -19.80 -22.64
C LYS A 67 -9.25 -19.34 -23.19
N ASP A 68 -10.34 -19.81 -22.60
CA ASP A 68 -11.70 -19.46 -23.05
C ASP A 68 -11.99 -17.97 -22.86
N LYS A 69 -11.48 -17.33 -21.80
CA LYS A 69 -11.55 -15.87 -21.63
C LYS A 69 -10.82 -15.14 -22.77
N ILE A 70 -9.65 -15.61 -23.20
CA ILE A 70 -8.90 -14.99 -24.30
C ILE A 70 -9.65 -15.15 -25.63
N ILE A 71 -10.16 -16.34 -25.92
CA ILE A 71 -10.90 -16.62 -27.17
C ILE A 71 -12.14 -15.74 -27.28
N ASN A 72 -12.89 -15.62 -26.18
CA ASN A 72 -14.15 -14.88 -26.14
C ASN A 72 -13.96 -13.38 -25.88
N PHE A 73 -12.72 -12.89 -25.80
CA PHE A 73 -12.45 -11.48 -25.58
C PHE A 73 -12.72 -10.66 -26.85
N GLU A 74 -13.35 -9.50 -26.70
CA GLU A 74 -13.78 -8.66 -27.83
C GLU A 74 -12.61 -8.12 -28.66
N LYS A 75 -11.40 -8.03 -28.08
CA LYS A 75 -10.20 -7.51 -28.75
C LYS A 75 -9.24 -8.64 -29.11
N LYS A 76 -8.58 -8.47 -30.25
CA LYS A 76 -7.53 -9.38 -30.71
C LYS A 76 -6.20 -9.07 -30.00
N PHE A 77 -5.53 -10.12 -29.55
CA PHE A 77 -4.16 -10.06 -29.07
C PHE A 77 -3.21 -10.26 -30.25
N VAL A 78 -2.22 -9.37 -30.39
CA VAL A 78 -1.22 -9.41 -31.47
C VAL A 78 0.17 -9.07 -30.93
N PHE A 79 1.21 -9.58 -31.60
CA PHE A 79 2.59 -9.13 -31.38
C PHE A 79 2.79 -7.79 -32.08
N ASN A 80 3.39 -6.82 -31.39
CA ASN A 80 3.69 -5.52 -31.99
C ASN A 80 5.18 -5.42 -32.35
N ASN A 81 6.05 -6.13 -31.63
CA ASN A 81 7.47 -6.21 -31.88
C ASN A 81 7.93 -7.68 -31.91
N GLU A 82 9.04 -7.96 -32.60
CA GLU A 82 9.65 -9.29 -32.62
C GLU A 82 10.19 -9.74 -31.25
N SER A 83 10.54 -8.79 -30.39
CA SER A 83 11.03 -9.03 -29.03
C SER A 83 9.91 -9.27 -28.01
N ASP A 84 8.65 -9.10 -28.39
CA ASP A 84 7.54 -9.26 -27.46
C ASP A 84 7.39 -10.74 -27.09
N ILE A 85 7.43 -11.06 -25.79
CA ILE A 85 7.26 -12.45 -25.30
C ILE A 85 5.80 -12.88 -25.37
N TYR A 86 4.87 -11.94 -25.16
CA TYR A 86 3.43 -12.18 -25.13
C TYR A 86 2.70 -11.30 -26.15
N PRO A 87 1.66 -11.82 -26.82
CA PRO A 87 0.79 -10.97 -27.62
C PRO A 87 -0.02 -10.05 -26.71
N SER A 88 -0.43 -8.90 -27.24
CA SER A 88 -1.10 -7.84 -26.49
C SER A 88 -2.20 -7.15 -27.29
N PHE A 89 -3.14 -6.52 -26.61
CA PHE A 89 -4.12 -5.63 -27.23
C PHE A 89 -3.97 -4.21 -26.69
N ASN A 90 -4.46 -3.25 -27.48
CA ASN A 90 -4.46 -1.84 -27.11
C ASN A 90 -5.76 -1.44 -26.40
N TYR A 91 -5.64 -0.75 -25.26
CA TYR A 91 -6.75 -0.17 -24.51
C TYR A 91 -6.32 1.16 -23.90
N ASN A 92 -6.97 2.27 -24.29
CA ASN A 92 -6.67 3.62 -23.81
C ASN A 92 -5.16 3.96 -23.87
N ASN A 93 -4.53 3.72 -25.02
CA ASN A 93 -3.09 3.91 -25.27
C ASN A 93 -2.16 3.09 -24.36
N LYS A 94 -2.68 2.04 -23.71
CA LYS A 94 -1.90 1.04 -22.99
C LYS A 94 -1.96 -0.29 -23.70
N ARG A 95 -0.84 -1.01 -23.70
CA ARG A 95 -0.75 -2.39 -24.18
C ARG A 95 -0.98 -3.31 -23.00
N ILE A 96 -1.94 -4.20 -23.12
CA ILE A 96 -2.24 -5.23 -22.11
C ILE A 96 -1.93 -6.58 -22.75
N ASN A 97 -0.96 -7.30 -22.20
CA ASN A 97 -0.54 -8.61 -22.69
C ASN A 97 -1.26 -9.75 -21.99
N TYR A 98 -0.95 -11.01 -22.34
CA TYR A 98 -1.56 -12.17 -21.69
C TYR A 98 -1.33 -12.21 -20.18
N LEU A 99 -0.12 -11.96 -19.66
CA LEU A 99 0.12 -11.94 -18.22
C LEU A 99 -0.75 -10.90 -17.52
N GLU A 100 -0.74 -9.65 -17.99
CA GLU A 100 -1.53 -8.58 -17.37
C GLU A 100 -3.04 -8.86 -17.46
N PHE A 101 -3.50 -9.42 -18.58
CA PHE A 101 -4.91 -9.76 -18.78
C PHE A 101 -5.38 -10.88 -17.83
N LEU A 102 -4.55 -11.90 -17.62
CA LEU A 102 -4.90 -13.08 -16.82
C LEU A 102 -4.78 -12.83 -15.32
N TYR A 103 -3.72 -12.14 -14.91
CA TYR A 103 -3.37 -11.97 -13.49
C TYR A 103 -3.75 -10.59 -12.95
N GLY A 104 -4.02 -9.62 -13.81
CA GLY A 104 -4.49 -8.30 -13.41
C GLY A 104 -3.43 -7.42 -12.75
N TYR A 105 -2.14 -7.76 -12.88
CA TYR A 105 -1.05 -6.91 -12.43
C TYR A 105 -0.21 -6.41 -13.60
N LYS A 106 0.25 -5.17 -13.51
CA LYS A 106 1.11 -4.58 -14.53
C LYS A 106 2.50 -5.24 -14.55
N GLU A 107 3.00 -5.66 -15.71
CA GLU A 107 4.28 -6.37 -15.88
C GLU A 107 5.50 -5.52 -15.49
N ASN A 108 5.38 -4.20 -15.67
CA ASN A 108 6.36 -3.19 -15.21
C ASN A 108 5.82 -2.37 -14.04
N GLY A 109 5.03 -3.02 -13.18
CA GLY A 109 4.44 -2.44 -11.99
C GLY A 109 5.28 -2.70 -10.74
N ASN A 110 4.60 -3.12 -9.68
CA ASN A 110 5.19 -3.49 -8.41
C ASN A 110 5.06 -4.99 -8.11
N VAL A 111 4.95 -5.82 -9.14
CA VAL A 111 4.77 -7.27 -9.05
C VAL A 111 5.81 -7.98 -9.90
N ASN A 112 6.41 -9.01 -9.32
CA ASN A 112 7.26 -9.98 -9.98
C ASN A 112 6.42 -11.21 -10.34
N TYR A 113 6.48 -11.62 -11.62
CA TYR A 113 5.90 -12.88 -12.09
C TYR A 113 6.95 -13.98 -12.01
N ILE A 114 6.71 -14.98 -11.16
CA ILE A 114 7.64 -16.09 -10.93
C ILE A 114 7.05 -17.37 -11.52
N PHE A 115 7.76 -17.95 -12.48
CA PHE A 115 7.40 -19.21 -13.15
C PHE A 115 8.09 -20.37 -12.42
N LYS A 116 7.32 -21.19 -11.70
CA LYS A 116 7.85 -22.28 -10.86
C LYS A 116 8.68 -23.30 -11.66
N ASN A 117 8.31 -23.54 -12.91
CA ASN A 117 9.03 -24.44 -13.81
C ASN A 117 10.07 -23.75 -14.70
N GLY A 118 10.27 -22.43 -14.55
CA GLY A 118 11.18 -21.64 -15.39
C GLY A 118 10.72 -21.42 -16.83
N ASN A 119 9.50 -21.86 -17.21
CA ASN A 119 8.94 -21.67 -18.54
C ASN A 119 8.00 -20.47 -18.56
N GLU A 120 8.43 -19.37 -19.18
CA GLU A 120 7.66 -18.13 -19.31
C GLU A 120 6.40 -18.26 -20.18
N TYR A 121 6.28 -19.33 -20.98
CA TYR A 121 5.10 -19.62 -21.79
C TYR A 121 4.04 -20.45 -21.04
N ASP A 122 4.35 -20.97 -19.86
CA ASP A 122 3.39 -21.72 -19.04
C ASP A 122 2.65 -20.79 -18.08
N LEU A 123 1.54 -20.24 -18.59
CA LEU A 123 0.70 -19.23 -17.96
C LEU A 123 -0.36 -19.80 -17.00
N ARG A 124 -0.32 -21.10 -16.69
CA ARG A 124 -1.25 -21.74 -15.77
C ARG A 124 -1.07 -21.19 -14.35
N LYS A 125 -2.18 -21.01 -13.62
CA LYS A 125 -2.16 -20.50 -12.23
C LYS A 125 -1.37 -21.40 -11.29
N CYS A 126 -1.29 -22.70 -11.58
CA CYS A 126 -0.48 -23.62 -10.79
C CYS A 126 1.03 -23.33 -10.93
N ASN A 127 1.47 -22.72 -12.03
CA ASN A 127 2.86 -22.45 -12.35
C ASN A 127 3.32 -21.03 -12.01
N ILE A 128 2.40 -20.05 -11.97
CA ILE A 128 2.75 -18.65 -11.74
C ILE A 128 2.46 -18.23 -10.30
N ILE A 129 3.43 -17.54 -9.70
CA ILE A 129 3.26 -16.77 -8.46
C ILE A 129 3.42 -15.29 -8.81
N CYS A 130 2.48 -14.46 -8.36
CA CYS A 130 2.59 -13.00 -8.43
C CYS A 130 2.98 -12.48 -7.05
N GLU A 131 4.22 -12.00 -6.90
CA GLU A 131 4.71 -11.46 -5.64
C GLU A 131 4.96 -9.97 -5.75
N HIS A 132 4.58 -9.21 -4.73
CA HIS A 132 4.95 -7.80 -4.66
C HIS A 132 6.48 -7.65 -4.54
N ILE A 133 7.07 -6.63 -5.15
CA ILE A 133 8.53 -6.36 -5.11
C ILE A 133 9.11 -6.27 -3.69
N TYR A 134 8.27 -5.96 -2.71
CA TYR A 134 8.65 -5.89 -1.29
C TYR A 134 8.81 -7.28 -0.64
N ASN A 135 8.41 -8.36 -1.32
CA ASN A 135 8.52 -9.74 -0.82
C ASN A 135 9.96 -10.07 -0.44
N GLU A 136 10.93 -9.70 -1.29
CA GLU A 136 12.37 -9.93 -1.04
C GLU A 136 12.85 -9.31 0.27
N ILE A 137 12.34 -8.11 0.60
CA ILE A 137 12.67 -7.42 1.85
C ILE A 137 12.08 -8.17 3.04
N ILE A 138 10.84 -8.66 2.93
CA ILE A 138 10.18 -9.36 4.03
C ILE A 138 10.82 -10.72 4.30
N ILE A 139 11.03 -11.55 3.28
CA ILE A 139 11.62 -12.89 3.45
C ILE A 139 13.06 -12.83 4.00
N LYS A 140 13.79 -11.75 3.73
CA LYS A 140 15.14 -11.54 4.28
C LYS A 140 15.14 -11.22 5.78
N ASN A 141 14.08 -10.56 6.27
CA ASN A 141 14.01 -10.06 7.64
C ASN A 141 13.13 -10.92 8.55
N TYR A 142 12.25 -11.77 7.99
CA TYR A 142 11.27 -12.53 8.74
C TYR A 142 11.14 -13.98 8.22
N SER A 143 10.82 -14.90 9.13
CA SER A 143 10.38 -16.24 8.77
C SER A 143 8.92 -16.18 8.32
N VAL A 144 8.72 -16.16 7.00
CA VAL A 144 7.39 -16.10 6.37
C VAL A 144 6.79 -17.50 6.31
N LEU A 145 5.58 -17.64 6.85
CA LEU A 145 4.78 -18.86 6.82
C LEU A 145 3.88 -18.92 5.57
N GLU A 146 3.30 -17.76 5.20
CA GLU A 146 2.34 -17.65 4.12
C GLU A 146 2.37 -16.25 3.51
N TYR A 147 2.20 -16.18 2.19
CA TYR A 147 2.02 -14.93 1.46
C TYR A 147 0.58 -14.83 0.95
N ILE A 148 -0.10 -13.74 1.29
CA ILE A 148 -1.45 -13.44 0.85
C ILE A 148 -1.35 -12.28 -0.17
N PRO A 149 -1.65 -12.53 -1.45
CA PRO A 149 -1.62 -11.49 -2.48
C PRO A 149 -2.55 -10.32 -2.14
N GLY A 150 -2.10 -9.12 -2.49
CA GLY A 150 -2.91 -7.91 -2.33
C GLY A 150 -4.00 -7.78 -3.39
N HIS A 151 -4.80 -6.73 -3.30
CA HIS A 151 -5.80 -6.38 -4.32
C HIS A 151 -5.28 -5.31 -5.28
N TYR A 152 -6.05 -4.98 -6.30
CA TYR A 152 -5.76 -3.85 -7.19
C TYR A 152 -7.04 -3.13 -7.58
N SER A 153 -6.91 -1.92 -8.11
CA SER A 153 -8.01 -1.19 -8.75
C SER A 153 -7.81 -1.18 -10.26
N LYS A 154 -8.90 -1.25 -11.03
CA LYS A 154 -8.86 -1.05 -12.49
C LYS A 154 -8.75 0.42 -12.89
N ASN A 155 -9.10 1.32 -11.96
CA ASN A 155 -9.20 2.77 -12.17
C ASN A 155 -8.34 3.54 -11.15
N GLY A 156 -8.01 4.79 -11.47
CA GLY A 156 -7.27 5.69 -10.58
C GLY A 156 -5.84 5.95 -11.05
N VAL A 157 -4.99 6.41 -10.13
CA VAL A 157 -3.60 6.82 -10.41
C VAL A 157 -2.73 5.60 -10.77
N ASP A 158 -2.83 4.53 -9.96
CA ASP A 158 -2.04 3.30 -10.13
C ASP A 158 -2.95 2.09 -10.42
N PRO A 159 -3.61 2.02 -11.59
CA PRO A 159 -4.43 0.88 -11.91
C PRO A 159 -3.56 -0.38 -12.10
N TYR A 160 -4.06 -1.53 -11.64
CA TYR A 160 -3.39 -2.83 -11.72
C TYR A 160 -2.07 -2.93 -10.94
N PHE A 161 -1.79 -2.00 -10.02
CA PHE A 161 -0.74 -2.16 -9.01
C PHE A 161 -1.28 -2.98 -7.84
N MET A 162 -0.49 -3.93 -7.35
CA MET A 162 -0.85 -4.69 -6.16
C MET A 162 -0.76 -3.79 -4.93
N LYS A 163 -1.86 -3.69 -4.20
CA LYS A 163 -2.01 -2.90 -2.98
C LYS A 163 -2.23 -3.86 -1.81
N ASN A 164 -1.57 -3.56 -0.70
CA ASN A 164 -1.73 -4.25 0.57
C ASN A 164 -1.58 -5.79 0.57
N PRO A 165 -0.54 -6.35 -0.09
CA PRO A 165 -0.16 -7.73 0.18
C PRO A 165 0.22 -7.94 1.66
N ILE A 166 0.06 -9.18 2.12
CA ILE A 166 0.25 -9.54 3.52
C ILE A 166 1.17 -10.75 3.63
N TRP A 167 2.09 -10.70 4.58
CA TRP A 167 2.94 -11.84 4.96
C TRP A 167 2.57 -12.29 6.36
N LYS A 168 2.21 -13.56 6.48
CA LYS A 168 2.02 -14.24 7.74
C LYS A 168 3.38 -14.69 8.26
N ILE A 169 3.71 -14.32 9.49
CA ILE A 169 5.02 -14.60 10.11
C ILE A 169 4.85 -15.16 11.52
N GLN A 170 5.90 -15.83 12.00
CA GLN A 170 6.04 -16.23 13.40
C GLN A 170 7.06 -15.31 14.08
N GLU A 171 6.68 -14.63 15.15
CA GLU A 171 7.60 -13.82 15.95
C GLU A 171 7.33 -14.05 17.45
N ASN A 172 8.36 -14.43 18.21
CA ASN A 172 8.25 -14.73 19.65
C ASN A 172 7.14 -15.75 20.00
N GLY A 173 6.92 -16.74 19.14
CA GLY A 173 5.88 -17.76 19.34
C GLY A 173 4.45 -17.28 19.06
N LYS A 174 4.27 -16.02 18.63
CA LYS A 174 2.99 -15.47 18.21
C LYS A 174 2.91 -15.34 16.69
N GLU A 175 1.74 -15.66 16.16
CA GLU A 175 1.41 -15.45 14.76
C GLU A 175 1.06 -13.98 14.52
N LEU A 176 1.68 -13.38 13.52
CA LEU A 176 1.51 -11.98 13.16
C LEU A 176 1.39 -11.83 11.65
N LEU A 177 0.74 -10.75 11.23
CA LEU A 177 0.58 -10.39 9.83
C LEU A 177 1.27 -9.05 9.58
N LEU A 178 2.14 -9.04 8.57
CA LEU A 178 2.79 -7.84 8.06
C LEU A 178 2.05 -7.42 6.80
N MET A 179 1.34 -6.29 6.83
CA MET A 179 0.64 -5.75 5.67
C MET A 179 1.46 -4.60 5.07
N TYR A 180 1.78 -4.69 3.78
CA TYR A 180 2.41 -3.56 3.09
C TYR A 180 1.41 -2.41 2.95
N CYS A 181 1.85 -1.19 3.22
CA CYS A 181 1.10 0.04 3.04
C CYS A 181 2.00 1.02 2.29
N GLU A 182 1.46 1.68 1.27
CA GLU A 182 2.26 2.65 0.52
C GLU A 182 2.52 3.93 1.33
N LYS A 183 3.70 4.55 1.23
CA LYS A 183 4.92 4.04 0.54
C LYS A 183 5.81 3.27 1.52
N ASP A 184 6.42 2.18 1.04
CA ASP A 184 7.50 1.43 1.71
C ASP A 184 7.31 1.18 3.21
N THR A 185 6.06 0.98 3.62
CA THR A 185 5.69 0.87 5.03
C THR A 185 5.08 -0.51 5.27
N VAL A 186 5.39 -1.09 6.42
CA VAL A 186 4.75 -2.31 6.90
C VAL A 186 3.93 -2.00 8.14
N CYS A 187 2.65 -2.33 8.09
CA CYS A 187 1.72 -2.31 9.21
C CYS A 187 1.68 -3.70 9.84
N LYS A 188 1.84 -3.79 11.16
CA LYS A 188 1.76 -5.02 11.93
C LYS A 188 0.34 -5.24 12.43
N LEU A 189 -0.18 -6.43 12.20
CA LEU A 189 -1.50 -6.88 12.62
C LEU A 189 -1.36 -8.23 13.32
N CYS A 190 -2.33 -8.57 14.16
CA CYS A 190 -2.57 -9.94 14.62
C CYS A 190 -3.77 -10.52 13.87
N PRO A 191 -4.00 -11.85 13.90
CA PRO A 191 -5.13 -12.47 13.20
C PRO A 191 -6.47 -11.80 13.52
N VAL A 192 -6.72 -11.50 14.80
CA VAL A 192 -7.93 -10.80 15.25
C VAL A 192 -8.07 -9.40 14.62
N SER A 193 -7.00 -8.61 14.55
CA SER A 193 -7.03 -7.30 13.90
C SER A 193 -7.35 -7.41 12.41
N TYR A 194 -6.79 -8.43 11.74
CA TYR A 194 -7.03 -8.67 10.32
C TYR A 194 -8.49 -9.08 10.06
N GLU A 195 -9.04 -9.98 10.85
CA GLU A 195 -10.46 -10.38 10.77
C GLU A 195 -11.40 -9.17 10.94
N LYS A 196 -11.12 -8.26 11.88
CA LYS A 196 -11.92 -7.03 12.04
C LYS A 196 -11.93 -6.16 10.79
N ILE A 197 -10.82 -6.12 10.04
CA ILE A 197 -10.75 -5.40 8.76
C ILE A 197 -11.60 -6.12 7.71
N LEU A 198 -11.48 -7.45 7.59
CA LEU A 198 -12.26 -8.26 6.65
C LEU A 198 -13.77 -8.14 6.91
N ASP A 199 -14.18 -8.20 8.17
CA ASP A 199 -15.58 -8.02 8.59
C ASP A 199 -16.10 -6.64 8.20
N PHE A 200 -15.31 -5.59 8.42
CA PHE A 200 -15.69 -4.24 8.01
C PHE A 200 -15.82 -4.13 6.48
N GLU A 201 -14.87 -4.70 5.73
CA GLU A 201 -14.92 -4.70 4.27
C GLU A 201 -16.20 -5.37 3.75
N LYS A 202 -16.55 -6.53 4.33
CA LYS A 202 -17.74 -7.31 3.99
C LYS A 202 -19.03 -6.58 4.35
N ASN A 203 -19.14 -6.14 5.60
CA ASN A 203 -20.41 -5.69 6.18
C ASN A 203 -20.67 -4.19 5.99
N MET A 204 -19.62 -3.37 5.96
CA MET A 204 -19.72 -1.90 5.94
C MET A 204 -19.13 -1.26 4.68
N ASN A 205 -18.26 -1.96 3.95
CA ASN A 205 -17.68 -1.47 2.69
C ASN A 205 -18.20 -2.18 1.42
N LYS A 206 -19.41 -2.75 1.48
CA LYS A 206 -20.08 -3.40 0.34
C LYS A 206 -19.22 -4.52 -0.30
N GLY A 207 -18.48 -5.27 0.52
CA GLY A 207 -17.57 -6.32 0.06
C GLY A 207 -16.33 -5.83 -0.68
N LYS A 208 -16.05 -4.52 -0.73
CA LYS A 208 -14.88 -3.98 -1.43
C LYS A 208 -13.68 -3.93 -0.49
N LYS A 209 -12.51 -4.29 -1.03
CA LYS A 209 -11.22 -4.12 -0.34
C LYS A 209 -10.89 -2.65 -0.12
N ILE A 210 -10.34 -2.33 1.05
CA ILE A 210 -9.85 -1.00 1.39
C ILE A 210 -8.37 -0.93 1.04
N THR A 211 -7.97 0.09 0.27
CA THR A 211 -6.57 0.39 0.06
C THR A 211 -6.01 1.19 1.23
N TRP A 212 -5.06 0.61 1.95
CA TRP A 212 -4.39 1.19 3.11
C TRP A 212 -3.08 1.86 2.73
N PHE A 213 -2.85 3.06 3.26
CA PHE A 213 -1.61 3.81 3.05
C PHE A 213 -1.23 4.61 4.29
N LYS A 214 0.06 4.97 4.40
CA LYS A 214 0.60 5.75 5.52
C LYS A 214 0.45 7.25 5.27
N LEU A 215 -0.09 7.96 6.26
CA LEU A 215 -0.11 9.42 6.27
C LEU A 215 1.19 10.01 6.82
N LEU A 216 1.39 11.31 6.57
CA LEU A 216 2.53 12.07 7.10
C LEU A 216 2.62 12.04 8.64
N ASN A 217 1.48 11.87 9.33
CA ASN A 217 1.43 11.74 10.79
C ASN A 217 1.81 10.34 11.29
N GLY A 218 2.18 9.42 10.39
CA GLY A 218 2.62 8.05 10.70
C GLY A 218 1.51 7.01 10.74
N TYR A 219 0.24 7.42 10.81
CA TYR A 219 -0.89 6.50 10.91
C TYR A 219 -1.31 5.92 9.56
N ILE A 220 -1.89 4.72 9.61
CA ILE A 220 -2.46 4.05 8.44
C ILE A 220 -3.93 4.42 8.28
N ILE A 221 -4.29 4.89 7.09
CA ILE A 221 -5.65 5.30 6.73
C ILE A 221 -6.10 4.59 5.44
N GLY A 222 -7.41 4.40 5.32
CA GLY A 222 -8.07 3.85 4.14
C GLY A 222 -9.55 4.17 4.21
N ASN A 223 -10.17 4.52 3.08
CA ASN A 223 -11.59 4.89 3.03
C ASN A 223 -11.98 5.98 4.06
N ASN A 224 -11.13 7.00 4.24
CA ASN A 224 -11.29 8.08 5.23
C ASN A 224 -11.34 7.66 6.71
N LEU A 225 -10.99 6.41 7.03
CA LEU A 225 -10.94 5.90 8.39
C LEU A 225 -9.53 5.40 8.72
N TYR A 226 -9.07 5.63 9.95
CA TYR A 226 -7.83 5.01 10.41
C TYR A 226 -8.04 3.51 10.65
N ILE A 227 -7.03 2.71 10.33
CA ILE A 227 -7.13 1.25 10.48
C ILE A 227 -7.47 0.83 11.91
N HIS A 228 -6.87 1.51 12.90
CA HIS A 228 -7.11 1.24 14.30
C HIS A 228 -8.55 1.57 14.74
N GLN A 229 -9.23 2.51 14.07
CA GLN A 229 -10.65 2.81 14.35
C GLN A 229 -11.56 1.69 13.85
N ILE A 230 -11.20 1.05 12.74
CA ILE A 230 -11.93 -0.12 12.25
C ILE A 230 -11.72 -1.30 13.20
N ILE A 231 -10.46 -1.59 13.54
CA ILE A 231 -10.09 -2.72 14.41
C ILE A 231 -10.78 -2.65 15.78
N THR A 232 -10.93 -1.44 16.34
CA THR A 232 -11.54 -1.22 17.66
C THR A 232 -13.01 -0.81 17.60
N GLU A 233 -13.63 -0.83 16.41
CA GLU A 233 -15.02 -0.38 16.18
C GLU A 233 -15.30 1.07 16.62
N CYS A 234 -14.24 1.87 16.76
CA CYS A 234 -14.29 3.26 17.21
C CYS A 234 -14.44 4.26 16.05
N HIS A 235 -14.84 3.79 14.87
CA HIS A 235 -15.10 4.63 13.70
C HIS A 235 -16.37 5.47 13.89
N GLY A 236 -16.44 6.67 13.26
CA GLY A 236 -17.52 7.63 13.48
C GLY A 236 -17.31 8.58 14.68
N ASN A 237 -16.39 8.25 15.58
CA ASN A 237 -15.94 9.13 16.66
C ASN A 237 -14.83 10.08 16.17
N GLY A 238 -15.26 11.18 15.53
CA GLY A 238 -14.38 12.17 14.89
C GLY A 238 -13.75 13.19 15.85
N LYS A 239 -12.74 13.92 15.34
CA LYS A 239 -12.08 15.05 16.04
C LYS A 239 -13.11 16.14 16.38
N GLY A 240 -13.29 16.39 17.68
CA GLY A 240 -14.02 17.55 18.20
C GLY A 240 -15.36 17.25 18.86
N THR A 241 -15.90 16.03 18.71
CA THR A 241 -17.24 15.68 19.24
C THR A 241 -17.28 14.39 20.07
N SER A 242 -16.22 13.58 20.06
CA SER A 242 -16.19 12.28 20.76
C SER A 242 -15.38 12.32 22.05
N PHE A 243 -15.94 11.71 23.11
CA PHE A 243 -15.28 11.57 24.42
C PHE A 243 -14.17 10.52 24.42
N ILE A 244 -14.14 9.67 23.39
CA ILE A 244 -13.26 8.51 23.25
C ILE A 244 -12.49 8.54 21.92
N SER A 245 -11.27 8.04 21.95
CA SER A 245 -10.37 7.84 20.81
C SER A 245 -9.64 6.50 20.97
N VAL A 246 -8.78 6.16 20.01
CA VAL A 246 -7.94 4.96 20.08
C VAL A 246 -6.50 5.37 20.35
N ASP A 247 -5.87 4.69 21.30
CA ASP A 247 -4.48 4.88 21.72
C ASP A 247 -3.66 3.62 21.42
N HIS A 248 -2.42 3.82 20.97
CA HIS A 248 -1.43 2.76 20.78
C HIS A 248 -0.57 2.68 22.03
N ILE A 249 -0.61 1.54 22.73
CA ILE A 249 0.08 1.35 24.01
C ILE A 249 1.60 1.55 23.84
N ASP A 250 2.18 0.99 22.77
CA ASP A 250 3.59 1.15 22.43
C ASP A 250 3.94 2.47 21.72
N ARG A 251 2.93 3.32 21.45
CA ARG A 251 3.04 4.58 20.69
C ARG A 251 3.55 4.42 19.25
N ASN A 252 3.52 3.20 18.71
CA ASN A 252 3.87 2.91 17.33
C ASN A 252 2.61 2.84 16.46
N PRO A 253 2.33 3.84 15.61
CA PRO A 253 1.12 3.86 14.77
C PRO A 253 1.08 2.75 13.71
N LEU A 254 2.20 2.04 13.50
CA LEU A 254 2.30 0.89 12.61
C LEU A 254 1.99 -0.44 13.32
N ASN A 255 1.97 -0.48 14.65
CA ASN A 255 1.57 -1.68 15.40
C ASN A 255 0.07 -1.66 15.70
N ASN A 256 -0.73 -2.24 14.81
CA ASN A 256 -2.18 -2.28 14.91
C ASN A 256 -2.69 -3.67 15.36
N THR A 257 -1.88 -4.39 16.15
CA THR A 257 -2.34 -5.59 16.87
C THR A 257 -3.39 -5.22 17.91
N ILE A 258 -4.40 -6.07 18.12
CA ILE A 258 -5.50 -5.78 19.03
C ILE A 258 -5.01 -5.56 20.47
N GLU A 259 -4.00 -6.31 20.90
CA GLU A 259 -3.36 -6.19 22.22
C GLU A 259 -2.68 -4.83 22.42
N ASN A 260 -2.28 -4.16 21.34
CA ASN A 260 -1.60 -2.85 21.38
C ASN A 260 -2.57 -1.67 21.26
N LEU A 261 -3.85 -1.92 20.97
CA LEU A 261 -4.86 -0.88 20.81
C LEU A 261 -5.77 -0.84 22.03
N ARG A 262 -6.11 0.36 22.49
CA ARG A 262 -7.15 0.57 23.50
C ARG A 262 -8.01 1.77 23.18
N VAL A 263 -9.27 1.70 23.54
CA VAL A 263 -10.13 2.89 23.56
C VAL A 263 -9.77 3.69 24.80
N ALA A 264 -9.44 4.95 24.62
CA ALA A 264 -9.04 5.86 25.68
C ALA A 264 -9.88 7.14 25.60
N THR A 265 -10.10 7.78 26.73
CA THR A 265 -10.66 9.13 26.74
C THR A 265 -9.65 10.13 26.19
N ARG A 266 -10.15 11.27 25.71
CA ARG A 266 -9.28 12.37 25.27
C ARG A 266 -8.24 12.77 26.33
N LYS A 267 -8.64 12.80 27.61
CA LYS A 267 -7.75 13.16 28.72
C LYS A 267 -6.62 12.14 28.88
N GLU A 268 -6.92 10.85 28.82
CA GLU A 268 -5.92 9.79 28.90
C GLU A 268 -4.94 9.86 27.72
N GLN A 269 -5.45 10.08 26.50
CA GLN A 269 -4.59 10.23 25.33
C GLN A 269 -3.67 11.46 25.41
N GLU A 270 -4.18 12.59 25.92
CA GLU A 270 -3.36 13.78 26.17
C GLU A 270 -2.25 13.49 27.20
N GLN A 271 -2.54 12.75 28.27
CA GLN A 271 -1.53 12.35 29.25
C GLN A 271 -0.46 11.42 28.65
N ASN A 272 -0.84 10.55 27.71
CA ASN A 272 0.09 9.61 27.06
C ASN A 272 0.93 10.25 25.94
N SER A 273 0.60 11.48 25.53
CA SER A 273 1.24 12.16 24.42
C SER A 273 2.69 12.56 24.72
N LYS A 274 3.56 12.48 23.70
CA LYS A 274 4.98 12.87 23.81
C LYS A 274 5.11 14.30 24.35
N GLY A 275 5.93 14.45 25.39
CA GLY A 275 6.19 15.66 26.17
C GLY A 275 5.16 16.01 27.23
N ILE A 276 4.03 15.30 27.32
CA ILE A 276 3.15 15.33 28.49
C ILE A 276 3.53 14.16 29.39
N ALA A 277 3.55 12.94 28.84
CA ALA A 277 3.94 11.73 29.56
C ALA A 277 5.28 11.89 30.29
N GLU A 278 5.38 11.26 31.46
CA GLU A 278 6.61 11.23 32.26
C GLU A 278 7.77 10.63 31.46
N GLY A 279 8.99 11.15 31.67
CA GLY A 279 10.18 10.73 30.93
C GLY A 279 10.23 11.14 29.46
N THR A 280 9.18 11.76 28.90
CA THR A 280 9.16 12.18 27.49
C THR A 280 9.37 13.69 27.31
N LYS A 281 10.04 14.07 26.22
CA LYS A 281 10.24 15.47 25.80
C LYS A 281 9.68 15.67 24.39
N ARG A 282 8.91 16.75 24.19
CA ARG A 282 8.44 17.16 22.86
C ARG A 282 9.62 17.52 21.98
N GLU A 283 9.54 17.14 20.71
CA GLU A 283 10.51 17.55 19.69
C GLU A 283 10.59 19.08 19.57
N ARG A 284 11.79 19.56 19.24
CA ARG A 284 12.00 20.99 19.00
C ARG A 284 11.16 21.42 17.81
N LYS A 285 10.57 22.61 17.92
CA LYS A 285 9.88 23.24 16.79
C LYS A 285 10.90 23.50 15.68
N THR A 286 10.45 23.40 14.43
CA THR A 286 11.26 23.73 13.24
C THR A 286 11.77 25.16 13.24
N SER A 287 11.05 26.08 13.90
CA SER A 287 11.44 27.48 14.08
C SER A 287 12.39 27.74 15.26
N ALA A 288 12.72 26.74 16.07
CA ALA A 288 13.67 26.90 17.16
C ALA A 288 15.08 27.15 16.61
N LYS A 289 15.88 27.96 17.31
CA LYS A 289 17.29 28.20 16.94
C LYS A 289 18.06 26.88 16.84
N PRO A 290 19.07 26.73 15.96
CA PRO A 290 19.92 25.53 15.96
C PRO A 290 20.52 25.27 17.35
N LEU A 291 20.73 24.00 17.71
CA LEU A 291 21.50 23.70 18.91
C LEU A 291 22.98 23.96 18.63
N PRO A 292 23.76 24.35 19.66
CA PRO A 292 25.21 24.42 19.57
C PRO A 292 25.80 23.07 19.19
N GLU A 293 26.98 23.09 18.59
CA GLU A 293 27.74 21.87 18.26
C GLU A 293 27.96 21.02 19.53
N GLY A 294 27.84 19.69 19.37
CA GLY A 294 27.95 18.74 20.48
C GLY A 294 26.72 18.65 21.40
N ILE A 295 25.70 19.51 21.22
CA ILE A 295 24.47 19.44 21.99
C ILE A 295 23.33 18.90 21.15
N THR A 296 22.79 17.77 21.59
CA THR A 296 21.61 17.15 20.98
C THR A 296 20.39 17.35 21.87
N GLN A 297 19.19 17.21 21.30
CA GLN A 297 17.96 17.36 22.07
C GLN A 297 17.83 16.30 23.19
N GLN A 298 18.42 15.12 22.95
CA GLN A 298 18.33 13.94 23.81
C GLN A 298 19.05 14.16 25.15
N ILE A 299 20.13 14.95 25.18
CA ILE A 299 20.88 15.25 26.40
C ILE A 299 20.26 16.39 27.23
N MET A 300 19.24 17.08 26.71
CA MET A 300 18.55 18.16 27.41
C MET A 300 17.30 17.65 28.13
N LYS A 301 17.20 17.83 29.45
CA LYS A 301 16.03 17.42 30.26
C LYS A 301 14.74 18.12 29.83
N LYS A 302 13.59 17.55 30.20
CA LYS A 302 12.27 18.18 30.01
C LYS A 302 12.30 19.58 30.63
N TYR A 303 11.63 20.55 30.01
CA TYR A 303 11.60 21.97 30.41
C TYR A 303 12.88 22.81 30.17
N VAL A 304 14.02 22.20 29.86
CA VAL A 304 15.24 22.93 29.48
C VAL A 304 15.15 23.41 28.03
N VAL A 305 15.34 24.72 27.83
CA VAL A 305 15.26 25.42 26.53
C VAL A 305 16.56 26.20 26.27
N TYR A 306 17.10 26.08 25.05
CA TYR A 306 18.28 26.79 24.60
C TYR A 306 17.92 28.17 24.02
N TYR A 307 18.69 29.19 24.38
CA TYR A 307 18.57 30.56 23.91
C TYR A 307 19.88 31.07 23.31
N HIS A 308 19.75 31.78 22.20
CA HIS A 308 20.81 32.56 21.55
C HIS A 308 20.31 33.97 21.33
N GLU A 309 21.00 34.96 21.88
CA GLU A 309 20.63 36.37 21.82
C GLU A 309 21.80 37.21 21.29
N TRP A 310 21.51 38.14 20.39
CA TRP A 310 22.44 39.18 19.98
C TRP A 310 22.44 40.31 21.01
N LEU A 311 23.63 40.79 21.36
CA LEU A 311 23.83 41.85 22.36
C LEU A 311 23.89 43.24 21.75
N ASN A 312 24.11 43.34 20.44
CA ASN A 312 24.15 44.57 19.68
C ASN A 312 23.38 44.45 18.36
N GLU A 313 22.94 45.59 17.84
CA GLU A 313 22.16 45.67 16.60
C GLU A 313 22.92 45.17 15.38
N GLU A 314 24.25 45.37 15.37
CA GLU A 314 25.16 44.92 14.30
C GLU A 314 25.36 43.40 14.29
N LYS A 315 24.84 42.67 15.30
CA LYS A 315 24.95 41.21 15.45
C LYS A 315 26.39 40.70 15.41
N THR A 316 27.32 41.44 16.04
CA THR A 316 28.73 41.01 16.17
C THR A 316 29.02 40.38 17.52
N ARG A 317 28.15 40.61 18.52
CA ARG A 317 28.28 40.02 19.85
C ARG A 317 27.03 39.25 20.20
N SER A 318 27.18 37.99 20.57
CA SER A 318 26.09 37.14 21.02
C SER A 318 26.39 36.51 22.38
N ARG A 319 25.34 35.97 22.98
CA ARG A 319 25.44 35.09 24.14
C ARG A 319 24.50 33.92 23.99
N GLU A 320 24.90 32.83 24.61
CA GLU A 320 24.16 31.57 24.63
C GLU A 320 23.96 31.11 26.08
N PHE A 321 22.77 30.63 26.37
CA PHE A 321 22.41 30.16 27.71
C PHE A 321 21.16 29.27 27.66
N PHE A 322 20.85 28.65 28.80
CA PHE A 322 19.66 27.82 28.94
C PHE A 322 18.68 28.44 29.94
N LYS A 323 17.41 28.16 29.73
CA LYS A 323 16.33 28.47 30.66
C LYS A 323 15.58 27.20 31.03
N VAL A 324 14.99 27.21 32.22
CA VAL A 324 14.00 26.21 32.63
C VAL A 324 12.66 26.91 32.68
N GLU A 325 11.74 26.46 31.83
CA GLU A 325 10.45 27.11 31.61
C GLU A 325 9.31 26.10 31.76
N LYS A 326 8.18 26.51 32.34
CA LYS A 326 6.92 25.74 32.41
C LYS A 326 7.01 24.43 33.20
N HIS A 327 7.99 24.30 34.09
CA HIS A 327 8.02 23.20 35.06
C HIS A 327 6.89 23.41 36.08
N PRO A 328 6.12 22.37 36.47
CA PRO A 328 4.99 22.52 37.41
C PRO A 328 5.38 23.12 38.77
N ASN A 329 6.57 22.77 39.27
CA ASN A 329 7.09 23.26 40.56
C ASN A 329 7.86 24.60 40.43
N LEU A 330 7.70 25.33 39.32
CA LEU A 330 8.46 26.54 39.05
C LEU A 330 7.56 27.77 38.96
N ASP A 331 7.66 28.64 39.97
CA ASP A 331 6.89 29.88 40.03
C ASP A 331 7.35 30.95 39.03
N LYS A 332 8.66 31.00 38.74
CA LYS A 332 9.27 31.95 37.81
C LYS A 332 10.31 31.26 36.94
N ILE A 333 10.40 31.68 35.67
CA ILE A 333 11.38 31.16 34.72
C ILE A 333 12.79 31.24 35.33
N TRP A 334 13.46 30.10 35.41
CA TRP A 334 14.85 30.06 35.83
C TRP A 334 15.74 30.32 34.61
N VAL A 335 16.75 31.16 34.81
CA VAL A 335 17.69 31.58 33.76
C VAL A 335 19.09 31.21 34.20
N GLY A 336 19.75 30.35 33.44
CA GLY A 336 21.12 29.95 33.69
C GLY A 336 22.13 31.07 33.38
N THR A 337 23.41 30.80 33.64
CA THR A 337 24.48 31.78 33.41
C THR A 337 24.54 32.22 31.95
N LYS A 338 24.59 33.55 31.78
CA LYS A 338 24.72 34.23 30.48
C LYS A 338 26.16 34.58 30.14
N SER A 339 27.11 34.21 31.00
CA SER A 339 28.53 34.53 30.82
C SER A 339 29.12 33.76 29.64
N ASN A 340 29.83 34.44 28.75
CA ASN A 340 30.58 33.78 27.67
C ASN A 340 31.86 33.09 28.17
N LYS A 341 32.25 33.29 29.44
CA LYS A 341 33.38 32.59 30.06
C LYS A 341 33.06 31.13 30.43
N THR A 342 31.77 30.80 30.58
CA THR A 342 31.33 29.45 30.96
C THR A 342 31.05 28.64 29.69
N PRO A 343 31.66 27.45 29.52
CA PRO A 343 31.39 26.55 28.40
C PRO A 343 29.91 26.16 28.28
N ILE A 344 29.41 26.01 27.05
CA ILE A 344 27.99 25.77 26.80
C ILE A 344 27.49 24.43 27.38
N LEU A 345 28.34 23.40 27.40
CA LEU A 345 28.00 22.10 27.98
C LEU A 345 27.84 22.19 29.50
N GLU A 346 28.68 23.00 30.18
CA GLU A 346 28.56 23.26 31.61
C GLU A 346 27.27 24.03 31.93
N LYS A 347 26.89 25.00 31.10
CA LYS A 347 25.59 25.69 31.21
C LYS A 347 24.41 24.72 31.09
N LEU A 348 24.51 23.73 30.19
CA LEU A 348 23.48 22.71 30.04
C LEU A 348 23.42 21.80 31.27
N GLN A 349 24.57 21.38 31.80
CA GLN A 349 24.63 20.57 33.02
C GLN A 349 23.96 21.28 34.20
N GLN A 350 24.26 22.57 34.40
CA GLN A 350 23.61 23.40 35.43
C GLN A 350 22.09 23.44 35.25
N ALA A 351 21.60 23.63 34.01
CA ALA A 351 20.17 23.67 33.74
C ALA A 351 19.48 22.31 33.95
N ASN A 352 20.12 21.21 33.55
CA ASN A 352 19.61 19.86 33.77
C ASN A 352 19.56 19.53 35.26
N GLN A 353 20.62 19.85 36.01
CA GLN A 353 20.69 19.64 37.45
C GLN A 353 19.64 20.48 38.20
N PHE A 354 19.39 21.72 37.74
CA PHE A 354 18.30 22.52 38.30
C PHE A 354 16.94 21.83 38.14
N VAL A 355 16.65 21.25 36.98
CA VAL A 355 15.40 20.48 36.78
C VAL A 355 15.33 19.23 37.66
N GLU A 356 16.44 18.54 37.88
CA GLU A 356 16.48 17.35 38.74
C GLU A 356 16.27 17.68 40.23
N ASN A 357 16.53 18.92 40.62
CA ASN A 357 16.37 19.40 41.99
C ASN A 357 15.01 20.09 42.26
N LEU A 358 14.13 20.20 41.25
CA LEU A 358 12.75 20.71 41.37
C LEU A 358 11.76 19.59 41.65
#